data_AF-A0A542SRZ1-F1
#
_entry.id   AF-A0A542SRZ1-F1
#
_cell.length_a   1.000
_cell.length_b   1.000
_cell.length_c   1.000
_cell.angle_alpha   90.00
_cell.angle_beta   90.00
_cell.angle_gamma   90.00
#
_symmetry.space_group_name_H-M   'P 1'
#
loop_
_entity.id
_entity.type
_entity.pdbx_description
1 polymer ?
#
loop_
_entity_poly.entity_id
_entity_poly.type
_entity_poly.pdbx_seq_one_letter_code
_entity_poly.pdbx_strand_id
1 'polypeptide(L)'
;MAKQQSLVTLHVWAATNPEVFTTPSGRDKVTFRIADSVRSRSPETGVWGDSKTTWYTVTAWGDLGANIAESVRKGDPLIVVGHPWVDHYIKRDGNPGVTARIEAVAVGLDLRYGTSRFARVRRAASSDEVMDEAAAIAQTNAEFNELTSELADVDPLTGELRDDAGALTDGSEIGGDSQEETVMA
;
A
#
# COMPACT_ATOMS: atom_id res chain seq x y z
N MET A 1 24.84 -6.32 25.89
CA MET A 1 24.72 -4.94 26.40
C MET A 1 23.64 -4.24 25.58
N ALA A 2 22.58 -3.73 26.20
CA ALA A 2 21.53 -3.00 25.48
C ALA A 2 22.08 -1.61 25.10
N LYS A 3 22.03 -1.28 23.81
CA LYS A 3 22.44 0.04 23.31
C LYS A 3 21.34 1.04 23.66
N GLN A 4 21.62 1.99 24.55
CA GLN A 4 20.69 3.09 24.81
C GLN A 4 20.59 3.95 23.55
N GLN A 5 19.47 3.84 22.83
CA GLN A 5 19.17 4.68 21.68
C GLN A 5 18.41 5.92 22.16
N SER A 6 19.01 7.10 22.05
CA SER A 6 18.34 8.35 22.38
C SER A 6 17.37 8.70 21.25
N LEU A 7 16.14 9.07 21.58
CA LEU A 7 15.14 9.54 20.61
C LEU A 7 15.02 11.05 20.71
N VAL A 8 15.05 11.75 19.57
CA VAL A 8 14.86 13.21 19.50
C VAL A 8 13.65 13.55 18.64
N THR A 9 13.01 14.66 18.96
CA THR A 9 11.95 15.29 18.15
C THR A 9 12.39 16.68 17.77
N LEU A 10 12.35 17.01 16.48
CA LEU A 10 12.82 18.29 15.94
C LEU A 10 11.72 18.93 15.09
N HIS A 11 11.48 20.23 15.28
CA HIS A 11 10.67 21.07 14.40
C HIS A 11 11.61 21.82 13.47
N VAL A 12 11.57 21.51 12.17
CA VAL A 12 12.63 21.88 11.21
C VAL A 12 12.06 22.20 9.83
N TRP A 13 12.93 22.64 8.94
CA TRP A 13 12.60 22.91 7.54
C TRP A 13 13.42 22.01 6.61
N ALA A 14 12.77 21.45 5.58
CA ALA A 14 13.46 20.72 4.52
C ALA A 14 14.34 21.68 3.70
N ALA A 15 15.65 21.48 3.72
CA ALA A 15 16.61 22.33 3.00
C ALA A 15 16.90 21.85 1.58
N THR A 16 16.73 20.55 1.32
CA THR A 16 16.86 19.92 0.00
C THR A 16 15.66 19.03 -0.28
N ASN A 17 15.45 18.68 -1.55
CA ASN A 17 14.49 17.64 -1.88
C ASN A 17 15.01 16.28 -1.37
N PRO A 18 14.11 15.36 -0.99
CA PRO A 18 14.48 13.97 -0.72
C PRO A 18 15.01 13.27 -1.96
N GLU A 19 16.15 12.60 -1.77
CA GLU A 19 16.82 11.80 -2.79
C GLU A 19 16.76 10.32 -2.38
N VAL A 20 16.35 9.46 -3.31
CA VAL A 20 16.25 8.01 -3.13
C VAL A 20 17.57 7.35 -3.53
N PHE A 21 18.05 6.45 -2.69
CA PHE A 21 19.26 5.67 -2.93
C PHE A 21 19.00 4.20 -2.62
N THR A 22 19.31 3.33 -3.58
CA THR A 22 19.33 1.89 -3.37
C THR A 22 20.72 1.46 -2.94
N THR A 23 20.84 0.81 -1.78
CA THR A 23 22.14 0.27 -1.32
C THR A 23 22.54 -0.97 -2.14
N PRO A 24 23.82 -1.36 -2.16
CA PRO A 24 24.26 -2.61 -2.79
C PRO A 24 23.57 -3.87 -2.23
N SER A 25 23.04 -3.78 -1.01
CA SER A 25 22.24 -4.83 -0.36
C SER A 25 20.75 -4.84 -0.80
N GLY A 26 20.36 -4.00 -1.76
CA GLY A 26 18.99 -3.91 -2.28
C GLY A 26 18.00 -3.19 -1.35
N ARG A 27 18.48 -2.45 -0.34
CA ARG A 27 17.62 -1.70 0.57
C ARG A 27 17.55 -0.24 0.12
N ASP A 28 16.34 0.26 -0.04
CA ASP A 28 16.13 1.66 -0.35
C ASP A 28 16.20 2.53 0.91
N LYS A 29 16.95 3.62 0.79
CA LYS A 29 16.97 4.72 1.75
C LYS A 29 16.62 6.01 1.05
N VAL A 30 16.08 6.93 1.82
CA VAL A 30 15.89 8.31 1.40
C VAL A 30 16.69 9.22 2.29
N THR A 31 17.34 10.22 1.69
CA THR A 31 18.12 11.21 2.42
C THR A 31 17.81 12.61 1.95
N PHE A 32 17.80 13.55 2.89
CA PHE A 32 17.65 14.98 2.64
C PHE A 32 18.27 15.78 3.78
N ARG A 33 18.51 17.06 3.53
CA ARG A 33 19.03 17.98 4.53
C ARG A 33 17.88 18.74 5.18
N ILE A 34 17.97 18.95 6.48
CA ILE A 34 17.06 19.78 7.26
C ILE A 34 17.82 20.89 7.98
N ALA A 35 17.11 21.99 8.24
CA ALA A 35 17.57 23.12 9.01
C ALA A 35 16.70 23.30 10.26
N ASP A 36 17.34 23.29 11.42
CA ASP A 36 16.77 23.76 12.68
C ASP A 36 17.21 25.21 12.90
N SER A 37 16.33 26.14 12.53
CA SER A 37 16.54 27.57 12.71
C SER A 37 15.84 28.04 13.98
N VAL A 38 16.62 28.35 15.02
CA VAL A 38 16.10 28.96 16.24
C VAL A 38 15.97 30.47 16.02
N ARG A 39 14.76 31.00 16.16
CA ARG A 39 14.54 32.44 16.23
C ARG A 39 14.59 32.86 17.70
N SER A 40 15.56 33.70 18.06
CA SER A 40 15.74 34.14 19.45
C SER A 40 15.56 35.65 19.55
N ARG A 41 14.99 36.09 20.65
CA ARG A 41 14.89 37.51 20.97
C ARG A 41 16.20 37.94 21.63
N SER A 42 16.89 38.91 21.03
CA SER A 42 18.07 39.52 21.64
C SER A 42 17.69 40.13 22.99
N PRO A 43 18.35 39.76 24.10
CA PRO A 43 18.07 40.34 25.42
C PRO A 43 18.38 41.83 25.49
N GLU A 44 19.35 42.29 24.69
CA GLU A 44 19.85 43.67 24.72
C GLU A 44 18.98 44.62 23.88
N THR A 45 18.56 44.19 22.69
CA THR A 45 17.82 45.05 21.75
C THR A 45 16.33 44.76 21.72
N GLY A 46 15.89 43.63 22.29
CA GLY A 46 14.51 43.17 22.25
C GLY A 46 14.03 42.76 20.84
N VAL A 47 14.90 42.76 19.84
CA VAL A 47 14.59 42.41 18.45
C VAL A 47 14.69 40.90 18.24
N TRP A 48 13.75 40.34 17.46
CA TRP A 48 13.78 38.94 17.04
C TRP A 48 14.76 38.77 15.88
N GLY A 49 15.87 38.07 16.15
CA GLY A 49 16.87 37.72 15.16
C GLY A 49 16.93 36.22 14.94
N ASP A 50 17.42 35.84 13.77
CA ASP A 50 17.74 34.44 13.49
C ASP A 50 19.05 34.10 14.20
N SER A 51 19.02 33.05 15.02
CA SER A 51 20.20 32.55 15.72
C SER A 51 20.96 31.55 14.84
N LYS A 52 21.97 30.90 15.43
CA LYS A 52 22.71 29.82 14.78
C LYS A 52 21.75 28.74 14.27
N THR A 53 21.78 28.50 12.96
CA THR A 53 21.06 27.38 12.33
C THR A 53 21.86 26.10 12.50
N THR A 54 21.22 25.05 13.01
CA THR A 54 21.81 23.71 13.07
C THR A 54 21.32 22.89 11.89
N TRP A 55 22.24 22.16 11.27
CA TRP A 55 21.96 21.39 10.06
C TRP A 55 22.08 19.91 10.35
N TYR A 56 21.11 19.15 9.88
CA TYR A 56 21.13 17.68 10.00
C TYR A 56 20.90 17.04 8.63
N THR A 57 21.47 15.85 8.47
CA THR A 57 21.09 14.95 7.38
C THR A 57 20.08 13.95 7.93
N VAL A 58 18.89 13.88 7.33
CA VAL A 58 17.90 12.87 7.70
C VAL A 58 18.08 11.66 6.80
N THR A 59 18.08 10.46 7.37
CA THR A 59 17.99 9.20 6.64
C THR A 59 16.76 8.44 7.10
N ALA A 60 15.95 7.98 6.14
CA ALA A 60 14.79 7.12 6.38
C ALA A 60 14.88 5.89 5.48
N TRP A 61 14.28 4.78 5.92
CA TRP A 61 14.36 3.49 5.25
C TRP A 61 12.96 2.95 4.91
N GLY A 62 12.91 2.06 3.92
CA GLY A 62 11.69 1.31 3.57
C GLY A 62 10.51 2.22 3.24
N ASP A 63 9.32 1.85 3.73
CA ASP A 63 8.07 2.56 3.43
C ASP A 63 8.09 4.03 3.90
N LEU A 64 8.73 4.32 5.05
CA LEU A 64 8.89 5.70 5.49
C LEU A 64 9.70 6.51 4.48
N GLY A 65 10.80 5.94 3.97
CA GLY A 65 11.60 6.57 2.93
C GLY A 65 10.79 6.85 1.66
N ALA A 66 10.11 5.84 1.12
CA ALA A 66 9.27 5.98 -0.06
C ALA A 66 8.20 7.07 0.11
N ASN A 67 7.49 7.07 1.23
CA ASN A 67 6.46 8.06 1.54
C ASN A 67 7.04 9.47 1.66
N ILE A 68 8.24 9.63 2.24
CA ILE A 68 8.94 10.91 2.31
C ILE A 68 9.29 11.43 0.91
N ALA A 69 9.83 10.56 0.03
CA ALA A 69 10.16 10.95 -1.33
C ALA A 69 8.93 11.45 -2.10
N GLU A 70 7.76 10.86 -1.88
CA GLU A 70 6.51 11.32 -2.48
C GLU A 70 5.97 12.60 -1.85
N SER A 71 6.06 12.72 -0.53
CA SER A 71 5.31 13.72 0.26
C SER A 71 6.08 15.00 0.59
N VAL A 72 7.41 14.95 0.64
CA VAL A 72 8.25 16.06 1.13
C VAL A 72 8.99 16.74 -0.02
N ARG A 73 9.01 18.07 0.01
CA ARG A 73 9.78 18.94 -0.89
C ARG A 73 10.65 19.90 -0.10
N LYS A 74 11.66 20.45 -0.75
CA LYS A 74 12.46 21.54 -0.22
C LYS A 74 11.54 22.71 0.18
N GLY A 75 11.74 23.23 1.38
CA GLY A 75 10.96 24.31 1.96
C GLY A 75 9.80 23.82 2.84
N ASP A 76 9.52 22.52 2.86
CA ASP A 76 8.44 22.02 3.71
C ASP A 76 8.80 22.11 5.20
N PRO A 77 7.85 22.55 6.05
CA PRO A 77 8.00 22.55 7.49
C PRO A 77 7.69 21.16 8.02
N LEU A 78 8.57 20.61 8.84
CA LEU A 78 8.54 19.19 9.24
C LEU A 78 8.70 19.02 10.76
N ILE A 79 8.05 17.98 11.27
CA ILE A 79 8.33 17.38 12.56
C ILE A 79 9.06 16.06 12.29
N VAL A 80 10.30 15.94 12.76
CA VAL A 80 11.13 14.74 12.58
C VAL A 80 11.36 14.10 13.94
N VAL A 81 11.04 12.82 14.04
CA VAL A 81 11.35 11.98 15.21
C VAL A 81 12.36 10.93 14.78
N GLY A 82 13.45 10.76 15.53
CA GLY A 82 14.49 9.80 15.15
C GLY A 82 15.64 9.68 16.13
N HIS A 83 16.61 8.87 15.75
CA HIS A 83 17.82 8.64 16.52
C HIS A 83 18.95 9.54 16.01
N PRO A 84 19.53 10.41 16.86
CA PRO A 84 20.63 11.26 16.45
C PRO A 84 21.93 10.48 16.39
N TRP A 85 22.73 10.82 15.40
CA TRP A 85 24.06 10.30 15.15
C TRP A 85 25.01 11.46 14.87
N VAL A 86 26.21 11.39 15.44
CA VAL A 86 27.26 12.36 15.19
C VAL A 86 28.46 11.60 14.65
N ASP A 87 28.84 11.90 13.41
CA ASP A 87 29.99 11.30 12.78
C ASP A 87 31.14 12.30 12.68
N HIS A 88 32.32 11.81 13.02
CA HIS A 88 33.56 12.53 12.87
C HIS A 88 34.26 12.06 11.59
N TYR A 89 34.74 13.01 10.79
CA TYR A 89 35.45 12.70 9.55
C TYR A 89 36.61 13.68 9.36
N ILE A 90 37.59 13.33 8.55
CA ILE A 90 38.66 14.25 8.18
C ILE A 90 38.23 14.98 6.92
N LYS A 91 38.21 16.31 6.99
CA LYS A 91 37.92 17.17 5.85
C LYS A 91 39.11 17.16 4.86
N ARG A 92 38.88 17.66 3.65
CA ARG A 92 39.92 17.73 2.59
C ARG A 92 41.13 18.58 2.98
N ASP A 93 40.96 19.53 3.88
CA ASP A 93 42.02 20.39 4.42
C ASP A 93 42.80 19.74 5.59
N GLY A 94 42.49 18.48 5.93
CA GLY A 94 43.13 17.73 7.02
C GLY A 94 42.52 18.00 8.40
N ASN A 95 41.59 18.94 8.54
CA ASN A 95 40.96 19.26 9.81
C ASN A 95 39.83 18.28 10.16
N PRO A 96 39.56 18.01 11.45
CA PRO A 96 38.39 17.24 11.84
C PRO A 96 37.09 17.99 11.49
N GLY A 97 36.16 17.25 10.92
CA GLY A 97 34.79 17.65 10.65
C GLY A 97 33.81 16.83 11.46
N VAL A 98 32.65 17.43 11.70
CA VAL A 98 31.54 16.81 12.42
C VAL A 98 30.30 16.92 11.54
N THR A 99 29.59 15.81 11.34
CA THR A 99 28.29 15.78 10.68
C THR A 99 27.26 15.22 11.64
N ALA A 100 26.16 15.95 11.80
CA ALA A 100 24.98 15.46 12.51
C ALA A 100 24.01 14.80 11.53
N ARG A 101 23.54 13.60 11.88
CA ARG A 101 22.54 12.83 11.14
C ARG A 101 21.41 12.43 12.08
N ILE A 102 20.20 12.36 11.56
CA ILE A 102 19.05 11.75 12.23
C ILE A 102 18.61 10.54 11.41
N GLU A 103 18.56 9.37 12.04
CA GLU A 103 17.86 8.22 11.48
C GLU A 103 16.39 8.31 11.88
N ALA A 104 15.54 8.67 10.92
CA ALA A 104 14.14 8.96 11.18
C ALA A 104 13.34 7.69 11.43
N VAL A 105 12.51 7.75 12.48
CA VAL A 105 11.47 6.75 12.77
C VAL A 105 10.08 7.27 12.40
N ALA A 106 9.89 8.60 12.38
CA ALA A 106 8.69 9.25 11.89
C ALA A 106 9.01 10.64 11.33
N VAL A 107 8.29 11.03 10.28
CA VAL A 107 8.33 12.38 9.70
C VAL A 107 6.90 12.79 9.39
N GLY A 108 6.53 14.01 9.77
CA GLY A 108 5.23 14.61 9.45
C GLY A 108 5.40 16.07 9.03
N LEU A 109 4.45 16.59 8.26
CA LEU A 109 4.37 18.02 7.96
C LEU A 109 3.94 18.79 9.21
N ASP A 110 4.61 19.89 9.49
CA ASP A 110 4.21 20.81 10.56
C ASP A 110 3.08 21.71 10.06
N LEU A 111 1.84 21.32 10.40
CA LEU A 111 0.62 21.99 9.97
C LEU A 111 0.43 23.38 10.58
N ARG A 112 1.32 23.84 11.47
CA ARG A 112 1.37 25.25 11.89
C ARG A 112 1.54 26.20 10.70
N TYR A 113 2.17 25.73 9.63
CA TYR A 113 2.56 26.54 8.48
C TYR A 113 1.80 26.18 7.20
N GLY A 114 0.80 25.30 7.26
CA GLY A 114 0.01 24.90 6.09
C GLY A 114 -0.94 23.74 6.33
N THR A 115 -1.56 23.26 5.24
CA THR A 115 -2.51 22.15 5.25
C THR A 115 -2.00 21.00 4.39
N SER A 116 -2.35 19.76 4.73
CA SER A 116 -2.02 18.56 3.94
C SER A 116 -3.22 17.62 3.83
N ARG A 117 -3.19 16.71 2.85
CA ARG A 117 -4.19 15.65 2.66
C ARG A 117 -3.50 14.31 2.82
N PHE A 118 -4.01 13.50 3.74
CA PHE A 118 -3.51 12.14 3.96
C PHE A 118 -4.09 11.17 2.93
N ALA A 119 -3.23 10.38 2.30
CA ALA A 119 -3.61 9.25 1.47
C ALA A 119 -2.96 7.99 2.04
N ARG A 120 -3.75 6.91 2.17
CA ARG A 120 -3.21 5.63 2.63
C ARG A 120 -2.53 4.93 1.47
N VAL A 121 -1.23 4.65 1.60
CA VAL A 121 -0.51 3.81 0.66
C VAL A 121 -1.06 2.39 0.74
N ARG A 122 -1.63 1.90 -0.36
CA ARG A 122 -1.98 0.48 -0.50
C ARG A 122 -0.76 -0.21 -1.06
N ARG A 123 -0.15 -1.10 -0.29
CA ARG A 123 0.83 -2.03 -0.85
C ARG A 123 0.05 -2.96 -1.78
N ALA A 124 0.50 -3.08 -3.03
CA ALA A 124 -0.01 -4.12 -3.91
C ALA A 124 0.20 -5.46 -3.18
N ALA A 125 -0.83 -6.30 -3.13
CA ALA A 125 -0.70 -7.64 -2.56
C ALA A 125 0.53 -8.30 -3.17
N SER A 126 1.34 -8.94 -2.33
CA SER A 126 2.52 -9.67 -2.81
C SER A 126 2.07 -10.71 -3.84
N SER A 127 2.92 -11.01 -4.82
CA SER A 127 2.56 -11.99 -5.87
C SER A 127 2.08 -13.32 -5.27
N ASP A 128 2.61 -13.70 -4.11
CA ASP A 128 2.20 -14.88 -3.35
C ASP A 128 0.78 -14.73 -2.78
N GLU A 129 0.44 -13.60 -2.17
CA GLU A 129 -0.93 -13.33 -1.68
C GLU A 129 -1.94 -13.27 -2.84
N VAL A 130 -1.56 -12.69 -3.99
CA VAL A 130 -2.40 -12.66 -5.18
C VAL A 130 -2.59 -14.07 -5.75
N MET A 131 -1.56 -14.91 -5.71
CA MET A 131 -1.65 -16.31 -6.15
C MET A 131 -2.49 -17.15 -5.20
N ASP A 132 -2.36 -16.97 -3.89
CA ASP A 132 -3.16 -17.66 -2.87
C ASP A 132 -4.64 -17.26 -2.97
N GLU A 133 -4.93 -15.96 -3.18
CA GLU A 133 -6.29 -15.46 -3.40
C GLU A 133 -6.87 -15.99 -4.72
N ALA A 134 -6.09 -16.02 -5.80
CA ALA A 134 -6.51 -16.60 -7.08
C ALA A 134 -6.77 -18.12 -6.97
N ALA A 135 -5.95 -18.86 -6.22
CA ALA A 135 -6.13 -20.28 -5.99
C ALA A 135 -7.40 -20.57 -5.16
N ALA A 136 -7.67 -19.76 -4.13
CA ALA A 136 -8.88 -19.87 -3.31
C ALA A 136 -10.16 -19.60 -4.12
N ILE A 137 -10.14 -18.59 -5.00
CA ILE A 137 -11.26 -18.28 -5.90
C ILE A 137 -11.46 -19.42 -6.91
N ALA A 138 -10.39 -19.98 -7.47
CA ALA A 138 -10.48 -21.10 -8.40
C ALA A 138 -11.09 -22.35 -7.74
N GLN A 139 -10.71 -22.65 -6.50
CA GLN A 139 -11.26 -23.77 -5.73
C GLN A 139 -12.76 -23.58 -5.44
N THR A 140 -13.15 -22.38 -5.01
CA THR A 140 -14.57 -22.05 -4.77
C THR A 140 -15.41 -22.21 -6.05
N ASN A 141 -14.88 -21.77 -7.20
CA ASN A 141 -15.57 -21.92 -8.48
C ASN A 141 -15.66 -23.37 -8.93
N ALA A 142 -14.64 -24.20 -8.64
CA ALA A 142 -14.69 -25.63 -8.93
C ALA A 142 -15.75 -26.35 -8.09
N GLU A 143 -15.80 -26.07 -6.78
CA GLU A 143 -16.82 -26.60 -5.87
C GLU A 143 -18.24 -26.16 -6.30
N PHE A 144 -18.40 -24.90 -6.71
CA PHE A 144 -19.67 -24.40 -7.22
C PHE A 144 -20.09 -25.07 -8.54
N ASN A 145 -19.14 -25.32 -9.44
CA ASN A 145 -19.41 -26.00 -10.72
C ASN A 145 -19.76 -27.49 -10.51
N GLU A 146 -19.15 -28.15 -9.54
CA GLU A 146 -19.47 -29.53 -9.17
C GLU A 146 -20.91 -29.61 -8.63
N LEU A 147 -21.29 -28.73 -7.69
CA LEU A 147 -22.65 -28.63 -7.16
C LEU A 147 -23.71 -28.31 -8.23
N THR A 148 -23.37 -27.47 -9.21
CA THR A 148 -24.29 -27.17 -10.32
C THR A 148 -24.35 -28.29 -11.36
N SER A 149 -23.28 -29.07 -11.54
CA SER A 149 -23.29 -30.26 -12.40
C SER A 149 -24.12 -31.40 -11.80
N GLU A 150 -24.10 -31.57 -10.48
CA GLU A 150 -24.92 -32.54 -9.75
C GLU A 150 -26.42 -32.20 -9.77
N LEU A 151 -26.75 -30.93 -10.02
CA LEU A 151 -28.13 -30.44 -10.21
C LEU A 151 -28.54 -30.35 -11.69
N ALA A 152 -27.67 -30.70 -12.66
CA ALA A 152 -27.98 -30.57 -14.08
C ALA A 152 -29.10 -31.51 -14.55
N ASP A 153 -29.33 -32.58 -13.80
CA ASP A 153 -30.41 -33.55 -14.02
C ASP A 153 -31.74 -33.10 -13.38
N VAL A 154 -31.78 -31.98 -12.66
CA VAL A 154 -33.00 -31.43 -12.05
C VAL A 154 -33.53 -30.28 -12.89
N ASP A 155 -34.78 -30.38 -13.37
CA ASP A 155 -35.42 -29.28 -14.09
C ASP A 155 -35.64 -28.07 -13.15
N PRO A 156 -35.15 -26.86 -13.49
CA PRO A 156 -35.20 -25.72 -12.59
C PRO A 156 -36.61 -25.11 -12.42
N LEU A 157 -37.58 -25.44 -13.27
CA LEU A 157 -38.95 -24.91 -13.19
C LEU A 157 -39.91 -25.87 -12.48
N THR A 158 -39.65 -27.18 -12.55
CA THR A 158 -40.52 -28.22 -11.97
C THR A 158 -39.88 -29.02 -10.83
N GLY A 159 -38.55 -29.03 -10.72
CA GLY A 159 -37.80 -29.74 -9.67
C GLY A 159 -37.71 -31.26 -9.87
N GLU A 160 -38.11 -31.79 -11.03
CA GLU A 160 -38.08 -33.22 -11.33
C GLU A 160 -36.72 -33.67 -11.89
N LEU A 161 -36.34 -34.91 -11.58
CA LEU A 161 -35.14 -35.57 -12.12
C LEU A 161 -35.40 -36.00 -13.58
N ARG A 162 -34.45 -35.73 -14.47
CA ARG A 162 -34.46 -36.21 -15.85
C ARG A 162 -34.06 -37.69 -15.85
N ASP A 163 -35.01 -38.57 -16.11
CA ASP A 163 -34.71 -39.98 -16.34
C ASP A 163 -33.87 -40.15 -17.61
N ASP A 164 -32.82 -40.96 -17.51
CA ASP A 164 -31.74 -41.22 -18.48
C ASP A 164 -32.16 -41.99 -19.74
N ALA A 165 -33.47 -42.04 -20.02
CA ALA A 165 -34.02 -42.63 -21.22
C ALA A 165 -34.53 -41.53 -22.15
N GLY A 166 -33.70 -41.17 -23.15
CA GLY A 166 -34.13 -40.48 -24.36
C GLY A 166 -35.10 -41.32 -25.19
N ALA A 167 -36.27 -41.65 -24.66
CA ALA A 167 -37.35 -42.33 -25.34
C ALA A 167 -38.63 -41.52 -25.18
N LEU A 168 -38.97 -40.79 -26.25
CA LEU A 168 -40.35 -40.39 -26.50
C LEU A 168 -41.15 -41.70 -26.67
N THR A 169 -41.83 -42.13 -25.60
CA THR A 169 -42.87 -43.16 -25.73
C THR A 169 -44.12 -42.45 -26.22
N ASP A 170 -44.41 -42.64 -27.51
CA ASP A 170 -45.66 -42.22 -28.13
C ASP A 170 -46.79 -43.05 -27.53
N GLY A 171 -47.52 -42.43 -26.61
CA GLY A 171 -48.72 -42.97 -26.00
C GLY A 171 -49.97 -42.37 -26.64
N SER A 172 -50.47 -42.96 -27.72
CA SER A 172 -51.91 -42.94 -28.00
C SER A 172 -52.38 -44.12 -28.87
N GLU A 173 -52.64 -45.26 -28.23
CA GLU A 173 -53.73 -46.12 -28.67
C GLU A 173 -55.04 -45.59 -28.05
N ILE A 174 -55.93 -45.06 -28.89
CA ILE A 174 -57.37 -45.11 -28.65
C ILE A 174 -58.04 -45.45 -29.97
N GLY A 175 -58.55 -46.67 -30.03
CA GLY A 175 -59.31 -47.20 -31.15
C GLY A 175 -60.64 -46.48 -31.36
N GLY A 176 -61.09 -46.52 -32.61
CA GLY A 176 -62.40 -46.05 -33.04
C GLY A 176 -62.78 -46.76 -34.33
N ASP A 177 -63.41 -47.92 -34.18
CA ASP A 177 -64.12 -48.68 -35.20
C ASP A 177 -65.36 -47.91 -35.69
N SER A 178 -65.57 -47.83 -37.01
CA SER A 178 -66.90 -47.72 -37.62
C SER A 178 -66.82 -47.98 -39.13
N GLN A 179 -67.49 -49.04 -39.54
CA GLN A 179 -67.71 -49.46 -40.93
C GLN A 179 -68.85 -48.70 -41.62
N GLU A 180 -68.95 -49.01 -42.92
CA GLU A 180 -70.04 -48.86 -43.89
C GLU A 180 -70.13 -47.53 -44.65
N GLU A 181 -70.42 -47.48 -45.95
CA GLU A 181 -70.44 -48.43 -47.07
C GLU A 181 -70.80 -47.53 -48.27
N THR A 182 -70.09 -47.65 -49.41
CA THR A 182 -70.44 -46.92 -50.64
C THR A 182 -71.02 -47.93 -51.63
N VAL A 183 -72.31 -47.76 -51.96
CA VAL A 183 -72.95 -48.41 -53.11
C VAL A 183 -72.85 -47.48 -54.31
N MET A 184 -72.31 -48.01 -55.42
CA MET A 184 -72.40 -47.43 -56.76
C MET A 184 -73.57 -48.07 -57.51
N ALA A 185 -74.55 -47.26 -57.90
CA ALA A 185 -75.33 -47.28 -59.16
C ALA A 185 -76.56 -46.35 -59.05
#